data_AF-A0A024TYH6-F1
#
_entry.id   AF-A0A024TYH6-F1
#
_cell.length_a   1.000
_cell.length_b   1.000
_cell.length_c   1.000
_cell.angle_alpha   90.00
_cell.angle_beta   90.00
_cell.angle_gamma   90.00
#
_symmetry.space_group_name_H-M   'P 1'
#
loop_
_entity.id
_entity.type
_entity.pdbx_description
1 polymer ?
#
loop_
_entity_poly.entity_id
_entity_poly.type
_entity_poly.pdbx_seq_one_letter_code
_entity_poly.pdbx_strand_id
1 'polypeptide(L)'
;MEDDTETAVQSNQRRKTAFRFKGCTDVDLLKEVKHVRPFEAPRGEVRKRWTEVTEHLQRIIGDGITVNVTRKRFDDLMTAFHEDTMAALRASGTEEEYEEREQLLQDIHDLV
;
A
#
# COMPACT_ATOMS: atom_id res chain seq x y z
N MET A 1 -6.26 -28.47 -44.64
CA MET A 1 -6.73 -28.49 -43.25
C MET A 1 -5.50 -28.86 -42.47
N GLU A 2 -4.72 -27.85 -42.09
CA GLU A 2 -3.59 -27.96 -41.18
C GLU A 2 -3.36 -26.55 -40.67
N ASP A 3 -3.52 -26.48 -39.35
CA ASP A 3 -3.54 -25.35 -38.45
C ASP A 3 -2.09 -25.07 -38.07
N ASP A 4 -1.62 -23.82 -38.18
CA ASP A 4 -0.41 -23.42 -37.46
C ASP A 4 -0.51 -21.93 -37.11
N THR A 5 -1.16 -21.68 -35.98
CA THR A 5 -1.11 -20.42 -35.25
C THR A 5 0.28 -20.22 -34.64
N GLU A 6 1.12 -19.43 -35.29
CA GLU A 6 2.39 -18.98 -34.71
C GLU A 6 2.13 -17.88 -33.65
N THR A 7 2.17 -18.26 -32.38
CA THR A 7 2.01 -17.37 -31.23
C THR A 7 3.33 -16.66 -30.95
N ALA A 8 3.42 -15.38 -31.31
CA ALA A 8 4.54 -14.52 -30.97
C ALA A 8 4.56 -14.20 -29.47
N VAL A 9 5.36 -14.93 -28.70
CA VAL A 9 5.69 -14.59 -27.31
C VAL A 9 6.66 -13.40 -27.28
N GLN A 10 6.12 -12.19 -27.18
CA GLN A 10 6.93 -11.00 -26.89
C GLN A 10 7.35 -11.01 -25.41
N SER A 11 8.55 -11.54 -25.16
CA SER A 11 9.26 -11.40 -23.89
C SER A 11 9.65 -9.93 -23.68
N ASN A 12 8.75 -9.16 -23.06
CA ASN A 12 8.99 -7.78 -22.69
C ASN A 12 9.92 -7.73 -21.46
N GLN A 13 11.23 -7.83 -21.68
CA GLN A 13 12.24 -7.52 -20.66
C GLN A 13 12.23 -6.00 -20.37
N ARG A 14 11.16 -5.53 -19.71
CA ARG A 14 11.13 -4.20 -19.10
C ARG A 14 12.14 -4.21 -17.96
N ARG A 15 13.17 -3.38 -18.08
CA ARG A 15 14.07 -3.06 -16.96
C ARG A 15 13.20 -2.80 -15.73
N LYS A 16 13.41 -3.54 -14.64
CA LYS A 16 12.65 -3.39 -13.39
C LYS A 16 12.90 -1.97 -12.87
N THR A 17 12.06 -1.02 -13.26
CA THR A 17 12.00 0.30 -12.65
C THR A 17 11.69 0.09 -11.18
N ALA A 18 12.50 0.66 -10.30
CA ALA A 18 12.27 0.61 -8.87
C ALA A 18 10.82 1.05 -8.59
N PHE A 19 10.09 0.22 -7.84
CA PHE A 19 8.70 0.51 -7.48
C PHE A 19 8.65 1.82 -6.68
N ARG A 20 7.68 2.70 -7.01
CA ARG A 20 7.47 3.98 -6.33
C ARG A 20 6.01 4.10 -5.94
N PHE A 21 5.77 4.30 -4.65
CA PHE A 21 4.44 4.56 -4.12
C PHE A 21 3.86 5.87 -4.69
N LYS A 22 2.58 5.82 -4.99
CA LYS A 22 1.70 6.90 -5.44
C LYS A 22 0.43 6.91 -4.57
N GLY A 23 -0.37 7.98 -4.65
CA GLY A 23 -1.62 8.10 -3.88
C GLY A 23 -2.52 6.86 -4.00
N CYS A 24 -2.77 6.38 -5.22
CA CYS A 24 -3.57 5.16 -5.43
C CYS A 24 -3.00 3.91 -4.73
N THR A 25 -1.68 3.70 -4.78
CA THR A 25 -1.05 2.55 -4.10
C THR A 25 -1.00 2.71 -2.58
N ASP A 26 -0.99 3.95 -2.08
CA ASP A 26 -1.09 4.24 -0.66
C ASP A 26 -2.51 3.91 -0.15
N VAL A 27 -3.55 4.24 -0.92
CA VAL A 27 -4.93 3.83 -0.64
C VAL A 27 -5.06 2.31 -0.59
N ASP A 28 -4.52 1.59 -1.58
CA ASP A 28 -4.52 0.12 -1.59
C ASP A 28 -3.79 -0.46 -0.37
N LEU A 29 -2.61 0.10 -0.03
CA LEU A 29 -1.87 -0.27 1.17
C LEU A 29 -2.72 -0.10 2.44
N LEU A 30 -3.37 1.05 2.61
CA LEU A 30 -4.17 1.35 3.81
C LEU A 30 -5.41 0.46 3.91
N LYS A 31 -6.07 0.15 2.79
CA LYS A 31 -7.17 -0.82 2.74
C LYS A 31 -6.73 -2.20 3.24
N GLU A 32 -5.59 -2.70 2.78
CA GLU A 32 -5.04 -3.98 3.23
C GLU A 32 -4.60 -3.95 4.70
N VAL A 33 -3.99 -2.87 5.16
CA VAL A 33 -3.62 -2.71 6.59
C VAL A 33 -4.86 -2.72 7.48
N LYS A 34 -5.92 -2.00 7.10
CA LYS A 34 -7.21 -1.98 7.82
C LYS A 34 -7.88 -3.36 7.82
N HIS A 35 -7.73 -4.13 6.74
CA HIS A 35 -8.28 -5.48 6.62
C HIS A 35 -7.53 -6.50 7.49
N VAL A 36 -6.20 -6.55 7.38
CA VAL A 36 -5.36 -7.56 8.06
C VAL A 36 -5.09 -7.20 9.53
N ARG A 37 -5.19 -5.91 9.87
CA ARG A 37 -4.94 -5.34 11.21
C ARG A 37 -3.63 -5.82 11.84
N PRO A 38 -2.49 -5.55 11.20
CA PRO A 38 -1.20 -6.04 11.66
C PRO A 38 -0.80 -5.49 13.05
N PHE A 39 -1.42 -4.39 13.49
CA PHE A 39 -1.23 -3.77 14.80
C PHE A 39 -1.96 -4.48 15.95
N GLU A 40 -3.07 -5.18 15.67
CA GLU A 40 -3.79 -6.01 16.67
C GLU A 40 -3.14 -7.39 16.88
N ALA A 41 -2.11 -7.72 16.09
CA ALA A 41 -1.50 -9.03 16.12
C ALA A 41 -0.79 -9.28 17.47
N PRO A 42 -0.92 -10.49 18.07
CA PRO A 42 -0.17 -10.87 19.26
C PRO A 42 1.33 -10.68 19.08
N ARG A 43 2.03 -10.38 20.18
CA ARG A 43 3.48 -10.17 20.18
C ARG A 43 4.18 -11.40 19.60
N GLY A 44 4.82 -11.24 18.44
CA GLY A 44 5.45 -12.33 17.67
C GLY A 44 4.77 -12.64 16.34
N GLU A 45 3.49 -12.29 16.18
CA GLU A 45 2.72 -12.51 14.93
C GLU A 45 2.65 -11.26 14.04
N VAL A 46 3.00 -10.09 14.57
CA VAL A 46 3.05 -8.81 13.84
C VAL A 46 3.79 -8.96 12.51
N ARG A 47 4.95 -9.62 12.49
CA ARG A 47 5.72 -9.85 11.25
C ARG A 47 4.95 -10.69 10.23
N LYS A 48 4.20 -11.69 10.67
CA LYS A 48 3.39 -12.55 9.81
C LYS A 48 2.25 -11.75 9.17
N ARG A 49 1.53 -10.95 9.95
CA ARG A 49 0.46 -10.07 9.43
C ARG A 49 0.98 -9.03 8.44
N TRP A 50 2.14 -8.44 8.71
CA TRP A 50 2.78 -7.55 7.74
C TRP A 50 3.21 -8.27 6.45
N THR A 51 3.59 -9.55 6.55
CA THR A 51 3.90 -10.35 5.36
C THR A 51 2.64 -10.58 4.52
N GLU A 52 1.52 -10.89 5.17
CA GLU A 52 0.21 -11.05 4.52
C GLU A 52 -0.25 -9.77 3.81
N VAL A 53 -0.15 -8.59 4.47
CA VAL A 53 -0.42 -7.28 3.83
C VAL A 53 0.42 -7.09 2.58
N THR A 54 1.73 -7.39 2.65
CA THR A 54 2.61 -7.26 1.48
C THR A 54 2.25 -8.22 0.36
N GLU A 55 1.91 -9.47 0.66
CA GLU A 55 1.50 -10.45 -0.36
C GLU A 55 0.22 -10.02 -1.07
N HIS A 56 -0.74 -9.47 -0.32
CA HIS A 56 -1.98 -8.92 -0.89
C HIS A 56 -1.66 -7.75 -1.81
N LEU A 57 -0.85 -6.82 -1.31
CA LEU A 57 -0.46 -5.64 -2.07
C LEU A 57 0.34 -6.00 -3.33
N GLN A 58 1.22 -7.02 -3.26
CA GLN A 58 1.96 -7.53 -4.42
C GLN A 58 1.03 -8.09 -5.52
N ARG A 59 -0.13 -8.64 -5.17
CA ARG A 59 -1.13 -9.10 -6.16
C ARG A 59 -1.79 -7.93 -6.89
N ILE A 60 -1.87 -6.76 -6.25
CA ILE A 60 -2.48 -5.55 -6.81
C ILE A 60 -1.45 -4.77 -7.64
N ILE A 61 -0.25 -4.54 -7.09
CA ILE A 61 0.72 -3.59 -7.65
C ILE A 61 2.00 -4.23 -8.23
N GLY A 62 2.22 -5.52 -7.99
CA GLY A 62 3.36 -6.30 -8.47
C GLY A 62 4.40 -6.68 -7.41
N ASP A 63 5.31 -7.59 -7.76
CA ASP A 63 6.34 -8.20 -6.90
C ASP A 63 7.50 -7.26 -6.51
N GLY A 64 7.44 -5.98 -6.89
CA GLY A 64 8.51 -5.01 -6.68
C GLY A 64 8.63 -4.46 -5.26
N ILE A 65 7.74 -4.84 -4.35
CA ILE A 65 7.72 -4.38 -2.95
C ILE A 65 8.11 -5.49 -1.97
N THR A 66 8.62 -5.10 -0.81
CA THR A 66 9.00 -6.01 0.28
C THR A 66 8.32 -5.60 1.58
N VAL A 67 8.21 -6.53 2.53
CA VAL A 67 7.57 -6.28 3.84
C VAL A 67 8.13 -5.06 4.56
N ASN A 68 9.45 -4.88 4.52
CA ASN A 68 10.10 -3.73 5.15
C ASN A 68 9.72 -2.42 4.46
N VAL A 69 9.63 -2.41 3.13
CA VAL A 69 9.26 -1.24 2.34
C VAL A 69 7.78 -0.91 2.54
N THR A 70 6.90 -1.91 2.58
CA THR A 70 5.46 -1.77 2.87
C THR A 70 5.23 -1.18 4.26
N ARG A 71 5.88 -1.75 5.29
CA ARG A 71 5.75 -1.25 6.66
C ARG A 71 6.29 0.18 6.78
N LYS A 72 7.50 0.42 6.26
CA LYS A 72 8.08 1.77 6.29
C LYS A 72 7.16 2.79 5.62
N ARG A 73 6.56 2.45 4.48
CA ARG A 73 5.63 3.34 3.80
C ARG A 73 4.41 3.65 4.66
N PHE A 74 3.85 2.66 5.35
CA PHE A 74 2.77 2.87 6.29
C PHE A 74 3.20 3.79 7.45
N ASP A 75 4.36 3.53 8.06
CA ASP A 75 4.88 4.37 9.15
C ASP A 75 5.10 5.82 8.67
N ASP A 76 5.70 6.01 7.49
CA ASP A 76 5.90 7.33 6.87
C ASP A 76 4.55 8.05 6.64
N LEU A 77 3.50 7.33 6.19
CA LEU A 77 2.15 7.88 6.01
C LEU A 77 1.49 8.24 7.33
N MET A 78 1.62 7.40 8.36
CA MET A 78 1.11 7.71 9.70
C MET A 78 1.85 8.91 10.29
N THR A 79 3.18 8.99 10.18
CA THR A 79 3.95 10.14 10.67
C THR A 79 3.53 11.42 9.94
N ALA A 80 3.48 11.39 8.60
CA ALA A 80 3.02 12.52 7.81
C ALA A 80 1.59 12.91 8.19
N PHE A 81 0.69 11.95 8.41
CA PHE A 81 -0.67 12.23 8.89
C PHE A 81 -0.68 12.89 10.27
N HIS A 82 0.08 12.41 11.25
CA HIS A 82 0.11 13.08 12.56
C HIS A 82 0.67 14.51 12.47
N GLU A 83 1.74 14.71 11.69
CA GLU A 83 2.33 16.04 11.45
C GLU A 83 1.38 16.96 10.68
N ASP A 84 0.74 16.44 9.63
CA ASP A 84 -0.22 17.15 8.78
C ASP A 84 -1.53 17.39 9.51
N THR A 85 -2.07 16.47 10.33
CA THR A 85 -3.24 16.72 11.20
C THR A 85 -2.92 17.84 12.19
N MET A 86 -1.72 17.82 12.79
CA MET A 86 -1.25 18.92 13.65
C MET A 86 -1.10 20.24 12.88
N ALA A 87 -0.78 20.20 11.59
CA ALA A 87 -0.67 21.38 10.72
C ALA A 87 -2.03 21.82 10.11
N ALA A 88 -2.92 20.90 9.79
CA ALA A 88 -4.22 21.05 9.12
C ALA A 88 -5.31 21.48 10.10
N LEU A 89 -5.14 21.23 11.41
CA LEU A 89 -5.77 22.03 12.46
C LEU A 89 -5.58 23.55 12.25
N ARG A 90 -4.68 24.00 11.35
CA ARG A 90 -4.53 25.40 10.92
C ARG A 90 -4.98 25.73 9.49
N ALA A 91 -5.22 24.79 8.59
CA ALA A 91 -5.66 25.11 7.22
C ALA A 91 -6.18 23.88 6.44
N SER A 92 -7.29 24.06 5.73
CA SER A 92 -8.00 23.05 4.91
C SER A 92 -7.56 22.98 3.44
N GLY A 93 -7.85 21.83 2.79
CA GLY A 93 -8.00 21.60 1.32
C GLY A 93 -6.91 20.68 0.72
N THR A 94 -7.10 19.75 -0.24
CA THR A 94 -8.18 19.33 -1.19
C THR A 94 -7.90 17.87 -1.65
N GLU A 95 -8.83 17.00 -2.08
CA GLU A 95 -10.19 16.74 -1.57
C GLU A 95 -10.67 15.30 -1.89
N GLU A 96 -10.01 14.43 -2.68
CA GLU A 96 -10.65 13.11 -2.99
C GLU A 96 -9.76 11.90 -2.71
N GLU A 97 -8.66 11.72 -3.44
CA GLU A 97 -7.74 10.59 -3.17
C GLU A 97 -6.94 10.82 -1.88
N TYR A 98 -6.60 12.09 -1.63
CA TYR A 98 -6.02 12.52 -0.38
C TYR A 98 -7.02 12.39 0.77
N GLU A 99 -8.30 12.68 0.53
CA GLU A 99 -9.36 12.45 1.53
C GLU A 99 -9.59 10.98 1.81
N GLU A 100 -9.65 10.12 0.79
CA GLU A 100 -9.81 8.68 1.02
C GLU A 100 -8.61 8.13 1.80
N ARG A 101 -7.40 8.54 1.43
CA ARG A 101 -6.18 8.19 2.15
C ARG A 101 -6.22 8.70 3.61
N GLU A 102 -6.62 9.95 3.83
CA GLU A 102 -6.70 10.57 5.16
C GLU A 102 -7.80 9.94 6.02
N GLN A 103 -8.98 9.66 5.45
CA GLN A 103 -10.06 8.95 6.13
C GLN A 103 -9.62 7.54 6.53
N LEU A 104 -8.91 6.83 5.64
CA LEU A 104 -8.36 5.51 5.97
C LEU A 104 -7.30 5.59 7.07
N LEU A 105 -6.46 6.63 7.08
CA LEU A 105 -5.46 6.86 8.12
C LEU A 105 -6.11 7.20 9.47
N GLN A 106 -7.14 8.05 9.48
CA GLN A 106 -7.92 8.36 10.68
C GLN A 106 -8.63 7.11 11.23
N ASP A 107 -9.28 6.33 10.36
CA ASP A 107 -9.95 5.10 10.76
C ASP A 107 -8.96 4.10 11.38
N ILE A 108 -7.74 3.98 10.83
CA ILE A 108 -6.70 3.10 11.40
C ILE A 108 -6.18 3.66 12.72
N HIS A 109 -5.98 4.98 12.82
CA HIS A 109 -5.59 5.65 14.05
C HIS A 109 -6.59 5.38 15.18
N ASP A 110 -7.89 5.48 14.92
CA ASP A 110 -8.93 5.27 15.93
C ASP A 110 -9.06 3.81 16.40
N LEU A 111 -8.43 2.87 15.69
CA LEU A 111 -8.38 1.45 16.03
C LEU A 111 -7.13 1.03 16.81
N VAL A 112 -6.11 1.90 16.90
CA VAL A 112 -4.81 1.65 17.56
C VAL A 112 -4.76 2.33 18.92
#